data_AF-A0A7M7P042-F1
#
_entry.id   AF-A0A7M7P042-F1
#
_cell.length_a   1.000
_cell.length_b   1.000
_cell.length_c   1.000
_cell.angle_alpha   90.00
_cell.angle_beta   90.00
_cell.angle_gamma   90.00
#
_symmetry.space_group_name_H-M   'P 1'
#
loop_
_entity.id
_entity.type
_entity.pdbx_description
1 polymer ?
#
loop_
_entity_poly.entity_id
_entity_poly.type
_entity_poly.pdbx_seq_one_letter_code
_entity_poly.pdbx_strand_id
1 'polypeptide(L)'
;MARNLVIIAVLVVVSYESYGRPSESIAWTSWKAQHGRRYSTKEEELSRWRTWVKNNRLVDENNRAYDEGRRSLKMAMNEFADQDMSKIRNKFEVKAKLLNTETKRKSSVTSSSSSTLPSSWDRRKEGKVNPVRNQGQMDSALPMNIADAVASYSSIYNQTYLYALSVDEVVDCCLPDPIEDPHVFDCVHDHDGLCLDGSYHSGSAPNVCNNASCKAVASCNVGKFVTQGNESALTEAVYFTPVVVAIDASQPSFQLYVSGVYSDPNCSSTLRCFFGGDRVLDMQEHIGKTMFAQIYKSNVTANSSKSQEDLKVCGEEWGENGYINIARNHNNMCGIATDAIYPSNK
;
A
#
# COMPACT_ATOMS: atom_id res chain seq x y z
N MET A 1 44.20 65.77 -30.69
CA MET A 1 43.96 64.92 -29.49
C MET A 1 42.80 63.99 -29.80
N ALA A 2 43.07 62.73 -30.12
CA ALA A 2 42.04 61.69 -30.29
C ALA A 2 42.55 60.46 -29.53
N ARG A 3 41.85 60.10 -28.45
CA ARG A 3 42.12 58.89 -27.66
C ARG A 3 41.15 57.81 -28.13
N ASN A 4 41.68 56.80 -28.81
CA ASN A 4 40.94 55.59 -29.13
C ASN A 4 40.79 54.75 -27.86
N LEU A 5 39.55 54.56 -27.41
CA LEU A 5 39.18 53.63 -26.34
C LEU A 5 38.95 52.25 -26.98
N VAL A 6 39.83 51.30 -26.65
CA VAL A 6 39.63 49.88 -26.97
C VAL A 6 38.88 49.24 -25.80
N ILE A 7 37.63 48.84 -26.04
CA ILE A 7 36.84 48.06 -25.07
C ILE A 7 37.12 46.59 -25.36
N ILE A 8 37.86 45.94 -24.46
CA ILE A 8 38.07 44.49 -24.49
C ILE A 8 36.86 43.85 -23.80
N ALA A 9 35.97 43.25 -24.58
CA ALA A 9 34.90 42.41 -24.05
C ALA A 9 35.50 41.07 -23.62
N VAL A 10 35.63 40.85 -22.32
CA VAL A 10 36.01 39.55 -21.74
C VAL A 10 34.77 38.66 -21.77
N LEU A 11 34.76 37.68 -22.69
CA LEU A 11 33.80 36.59 -22.69
C LEU A 11 34.10 35.68 -21.50
N VAL A 12 33.32 35.81 -20.42
CA VAL A 12 33.29 34.83 -19.33
C VAL A 12 32.50 33.62 -19.82
N VAL A 13 33.21 32.60 -20.28
CA VAL A 13 32.62 31.28 -20.51
C VAL A 13 32.39 30.66 -19.14
N VAL A 14 31.16 30.75 -18.64
CA VAL A 14 30.73 29.95 -17.48
C VAL A 14 30.58 28.52 -17.99
N SER A 15 31.59 27.69 -17.77
CA SER A 15 31.45 26.24 -17.93
C SER A 15 30.43 25.76 -16.90
N TYR A 16 29.24 25.40 -17.36
CA TYR A 16 28.31 24.59 -16.58
C TYR A 16 29.03 23.25 -16.31
N GLU A 17 29.56 23.07 -15.11
CA GLU A 17 29.97 21.75 -14.66
C GLU A 17 28.70 20.90 -14.62
N SER A 18 28.55 20.03 -15.62
CA SER A 18 27.66 18.88 -15.52
C SER A 18 28.14 18.10 -14.31
N TYR A 19 27.47 18.24 -13.16
CA TYR A 19 27.69 17.37 -11.99
C TYR A 19 27.65 15.93 -12.48
N GLY A 20 28.83 15.34 -12.64
CA GLY A 20 28.97 13.98 -13.16
C GLY A 20 28.25 13.04 -12.22
N ARG A 21 27.50 12.09 -12.80
CA ARG A 21 26.84 11.05 -12.03
C ARG A 21 27.90 10.37 -11.13
N PRO A 22 27.67 10.25 -9.81
CA PRO A 22 28.59 9.53 -8.94
C PRO A 22 28.84 8.13 -9.48
N SER A 23 30.05 7.59 -9.28
CA SER A 23 30.29 6.19 -9.61
C SER A 23 29.30 5.30 -8.83
N GLU A 24 28.88 4.19 -9.43
CA GLU A 24 27.89 3.28 -8.80
C GLU A 24 28.32 2.85 -7.39
N SER A 25 29.63 2.72 -7.14
CA SER A 25 30.20 2.40 -5.83
C SER A 25 29.98 3.52 -4.79
N ILE A 26 30.16 4.79 -5.17
CA ILE A 26 29.93 5.94 -4.29
C ILE A 26 28.44 6.06 -3.99
N ALA A 27 27.59 5.94 -5.01
CA ALA A 27 26.14 6.03 -4.87
C ALA A 27 25.58 4.92 -3.97
N TRP A 28 26.05 3.67 -4.14
CA TRP A 28 25.70 2.54 -3.26
C TRP A 28 26.09 2.79 -1.81
N THR A 29 27.32 3.27 -1.58
CA THR A 29 27.82 3.52 -0.22
C THR A 29 27.00 4.61 0.47
N SER A 30 26.68 5.69 -0.25
CA SER A 30 25.83 6.77 0.24
C SER A 30 24.42 6.29 0.56
N TRP A 31 23.80 5.50 -0.33
CA TRP A 31 22.46 4.95 -0.13
C TRP A 31 22.41 4.02 1.09
N LYS A 32 23.39 3.12 1.25
CA LYS A 32 23.47 2.27 2.45
C LYS A 32 23.57 3.09 3.74
N ALA A 33 24.39 4.13 3.74
CA ALA A 33 24.55 5.00 4.90
C ALA A 33 23.25 5.74 5.23
N GLN A 34 22.57 6.28 4.21
CA GLN A 34 21.29 6.97 4.34
C GLN A 34 20.21 6.07 4.95
N HIS A 35 20.13 4.81 4.54
CA HIS A 35 19.12 3.86 4.97
C HIS A 35 19.58 2.89 6.07
N GLY A 36 20.74 3.14 6.70
CA GLY A 36 21.28 2.30 7.77
C GLY A 36 21.53 0.84 7.39
N ARG A 37 21.78 0.55 6.10
CA ARG A 37 21.89 -0.82 5.58
C ARG A 37 23.22 -1.47 5.96
N ARG A 38 23.13 -2.68 6.51
CA ARG A 38 24.26 -3.57 6.82
C ARG A 38 23.88 -4.97 6.38
N TYR A 39 24.85 -5.69 5.81
CA TYR A 39 24.67 -7.06 5.32
C TYR A 39 25.62 -7.99 6.05
N SER A 40 25.19 -9.23 6.27
CA SER A 40 25.93 -10.18 7.11
C SER A 40 27.09 -10.82 6.35
N THR A 41 26.96 -10.98 5.04
CA THR A 41 27.97 -11.61 4.17
C THR A 41 28.24 -10.76 2.94
N LYS A 42 29.40 -10.97 2.32
CA LYS A 42 29.77 -10.29 1.06
C LYS A 42 28.89 -10.77 -0.09
N GLU A 43 28.45 -12.02 -0.06
CA GLU A 43 27.57 -12.64 -1.04
C GLU A 43 26.18 -12.00 -0.99
N GLU A 44 25.66 -11.77 0.22
CA GLU A 44 24.41 -11.01 0.42
C GLU A 44 24.57 -9.59 -0.10
N GLU A 45 25.62 -8.87 0.31
CA GLU A 45 25.85 -7.50 -0.14
C GLU A 45 25.97 -7.40 -1.67
N LEU A 46 26.67 -8.34 -2.31
CA LEU A 46 26.81 -8.37 -3.77
C LEU A 46 25.46 -8.63 -4.46
N SER A 47 24.62 -9.50 -3.89
CA SER A 47 23.26 -9.75 -4.37
C SER A 47 22.39 -8.49 -4.26
N ARG A 48 22.42 -7.83 -3.10
CA ARG A 48 21.68 -6.58 -2.81
C ARG A 48 22.12 -5.44 -3.72
N TRP A 49 23.43 -5.28 -3.91
CA TRP A 49 24.00 -4.30 -4.81
C TRP A 49 23.54 -4.52 -6.26
N ARG A 50 23.51 -5.78 -6.75
CA ARG A 50 23.00 -6.09 -8.11
C ARG A 50 21.54 -5.68 -8.28
N THR A 51 20.71 -5.98 -7.29
CA THR A 51 19.30 -5.56 -7.29
C THR A 51 19.17 -4.04 -7.25
N TRP A 52 19.96 -3.38 -6.40
CA TRP A 52 20.00 -1.92 -6.31
C TRP A 52 20.39 -1.27 -7.65
N VAL A 53 21.42 -1.78 -8.34
CA VAL A 53 21.82 -1.27 -9.67
C VAL A 53 20.69 -1.44 -10.69
N LYS A 54 19.99 -2.58 -10.67
CA LYS A 54 18.82 -2.82 -11.56
C LYS A 54 17.70 -1.82 -11.28
N ASN A 55 17.36 -1.61 -10.01
CA ASN A 55 16.32 -0.67 -9.60
C ASN A 55 16.71 0.79 -9.90
N ASN A 56 17.99 1.14 -9.77
CA ASN A 56 18.50 2.47 -10.13
C ASN A 56 18.30 2.79 -11.62
N ARG A 57 18.57 1.83 -12.50
CA ARG A 57 18.30 1.99 -13.95
C ARG A 57 16.81 2.17 -14.23
N LEU A 58 15.96 1.40 -13.55
CA LEU A 58 14.50 1.52 -13.67
C LEU A 58 14.02 2.92 -13.23
N VAL A 59 14.55 3.43 -12.12
CA VAL A 59 14.27 4.80 -11.63
C VAL A 59 14.68 5.85 -12.65
N ASP A 60 15.90 5.77 -13.19
CA ASP A 60 16.38 6.73 -14.19
C ASP A 60 15.51 6.73 -15.46
N GLU A 61 15.20 5.55 -15.99
CA GLU A 61 14.43 5.40 -17.22
C GLU A 61 13.01 5.93 -17.08
N ASN A 62 12.35 5.60 -15.97
CA ASN A 62 11.02 6.13 -15.66
C ASN A 62 11.06 7.65 -15.45
N ASN A 63 12.01 8.17 -14.66
CA ASN A 63 12.03 9.58 -14.32
C ASN A 63 12.38 10.43 -15.55
N ARG A 64 13.25 9.96 -16.44
CA ARG A 64 13.45 10.59 -17.76
C ARG A 64 12.16 10.61 -18.58
N ALA A 65 11.41 9.51 -18.60
CA ALA A 65 10.13 9.47 -19.29
C ALA A 65 9.03 10.32 -18.61
N TYR A 66 9.10 10.50 -17.30
CA TYR A 66 8.23 11.39 -16.52
C TYR A 66 8.50 12.85 -16.87
N ASP A 67 9.77 13.26 -16.93
CA ASP A 67 10.18 14.62 -17.31
C ASP A 67 9.78 14.96 -18.76
N GLU A 68 9.67 13.95 -19.63
CA GLU A 68 9.16 14.07 -21.00
C GLU A 68 7.62 13.94 -21.11
N GLY A 69 6.89 13.78 -20.00
CA GLY A 69 5.44 13.62 -19.98
C GLY A 69 4.92 12.27 -20.52
N ARG A 70 5.79 11.29 -20.74
CA ARG A 70 5.45 9.94 -21.21
C ARG A 70 5.08 8.97 -20.07
N ARG A 71 5.37 9.34 -18.83
CA ARG A 71 4.96 8.62 -17.61
C ARG A 71 4.31 9.59 -16.64
N SER A 72 3.38 9.10 -15.83
CA SER A 72 2.62 9.89 -14.86
C SER A 72 3.11 9.76 -13.41
N LEU A 73 4.10 8.90 -13.16
CA LEU A 73 4.62 8.60 -11.82
C LEU A 73 6.12 8.88 -11.75
N LYS A 74 6.57 9.33 -10.58
CA LYS A 74 7.97 9.49 -10.23
C LYS A 74 8.40 8.37 -9.29
N MET A 75 9.63 7.90 -9.45
CA MET A 75 10.23 6.89 -8.58
C MET A 75 11.49 7.41 -7.92
N ALA A 76 11.91 6.75 -6.85
CA ALA A 76 13.17 7.04 -6.16
C ALA A 76 13.84 5.75 -5.68
N MET A 77 15.15 5.84 -5.45
CA MET A 77 15.90 4.80 -4.74
C MET A 77 15.58 4.87 -3.24
N ASN A 78 14.35 4.52 -2.87
CA ASN A 78 13.86 4.52 -1.50
C ASN A 78 14.46 3.36 -0.68
N GLU A 79 13.96 3.15 0.54
CA GLU A 79 14.49 2.13 1.44
C GLU A 79 14.39 0.71 0.88
N PHE A 80 13.45 0.42 -0.02
CA PHE A 80 13.24 -0.90 -0.61
C PHE A 80 14.12 -1.19 -1.83
N ALA A 81 14.96 -0.24 -2.23
CA ALA A 81 15.61 -0.29 -3.53
C ALA A 81 16.64 -1.43 -3.71
N ASP A 82 17.07 -2.11 -2.64
CA ASP A 82 17.93 -3.31 -2.69
C ASP A 82 17.16 -4.65 -2.66
N GLN A 83 15.82 -4.61 -2.73
CA GLN A 83 14.95 -5.79 -2.69
C GLN A 83 14.39 -6.12 -4.08
N ASP A 84 14.28 -7.42 -4.38
CA ASP A 84 13.89 -7.92 -5.70
C ASP A 84 12.43 -8.40 -5.73
N MET A 85 11.52 -7.49 -6.11
CA MET A 85 10.09 -7.78 -6.25
C MET A 85 9.77 -8.81 -7.34
N SER A 86 10.70 -9.12 -8.26
CA SER A 86 10.42 -10.09 -9.32
C SER A 86 10.35 -11.53 -8.82
N LYS A 87 11.11 -11.86 -7.77
CA LYS A 87 11.06 -13.20 -7.13
C LYS A 87 9.73 -13.45 -6.45
N ILE A 88 9.24 -12.41 -5.78
CA ILE A 88 7.93 -12.30 -5.16
C ILE A 88 6.88 -12.57 -6.24
N ARG A 89 6.82 -11.73 -7.30
CA ARG A 89 5.87 -11.89 -8.42
C ARG A 89 5.82 -13.29 -9.03
N ASN A 90 6.97 -13.91 -9.28
CA ASN A 90 7.01 -15.26 -9.91
C ASN A 90 6.40 -16.34 -9.00
N LYS A 91 6.58 -16.23 -7.68
CA LYS A 91 5.93 -17.12 -6.71
C LYS A 91 4.41 -16.95 -6.74
N PHE A 92 3.92 -15.71 -6.94
CA PHE A 92 2.49 -15.39 -7.08
C PHE A 92 1.86 -15.91 -8.36
N GLU A 93 2.46 -15.67 -9.51
CA GLU A 93 1.90 -16.06 -10.82
C GLU A 93 1.70 -17.57 -10.92
N VAL A 94 2.61 -18.37 -10.36
CA VAL A 94 2.51 -19.83 -10.32
C VAL A 94 1.31 -20.26 -9.46
N LYS A 95 1.08 -19.60 -8.32
CA LYS A 95 0.01 -19.96 -7.38
C LYS A 95 -1.38 -19.49 -7.83
N ALA A 96 -1.50 -18.29 -8.39
CA ALA A 96 -2.76 -17.77 -8.92
C ALA A 96 -3.32 -18.64 -10.06
N LYS A 97 -2.44 -19.23 -10.89
CA LYS A 97 -2.83 -20.20 -11.92
C LYS A 97 -3.41 -21.49 -11.35
N LEU A 98 -2.99 -21.90 -10.14
CA LEU A 98 -3.53 -23.10 -9.47
C LEU A 98 -4.92 -22.84 -8.85
N LEU A 99 -5.16 -21.61 -8.37
CA LEU A 99 -6.39 -21.23 -7.68
C LEU A 99 -7.55 -20.80 -8.60
N ASN A 100 -7.27 -20.43 -9.85
CA ASN A 100 -8.28 -20.03 -10.84
C ASN A 100 -9.22 -21.16 -11.32
N THR A 101 -9.15 -22.34 -10.72
CA THR A 101 -9.99 -23.48 -11.09
C THR A 101 -11.37 -23.45 -10.43
N GLU A 102 -11.62 -22.61 -9.41
CA GLU A 102 -12.91 -22.62 -8.71
C GLU A 102 -13.56 -21.24 -8.48
N THR A 103 -14.84 -21.20 -8.84
CA THR A 103 -15.91 -20.28 -8.41
C THR A 103 -16.16 -19.00 -9.22
N LYS A 104 -17.21 -19.07 -10.07
CA LYS A 104 -17.99 -17.92 -10.53
C LYS A 104 -18.86 -17.41 -9.37
N ARG A 105 -18.49 -16.30 -8.72
CA ARG A 105 -19.33 -15.67 -7.68
C ARG A 105 -20.35 -14.73 -8.33
N LYS A 106 -21.63 -14.86 -7.91
CA LYS A 106 -22.74 -14.05 -8.41
C LYS A 106 -22.70 -12.66 -7.77
N SER A 107 -22.66 -11.63 -8.60
CA SER A 107 -22.87 -10.23 -8.22
C SER A 107 -24.35 -9.96 -7.94
N SER A 108 -24.65 -9.27 -6.85
CA SER A 108 -25.91 -8.54 -6.69
C SER A 108 -25.64 -7.30 -5.86
N VAL A 109 -25.78 -6.11 -6.46
CA VAL A 109 -26.63 -5.01 -5.98
C VAL A 109 -26.82 -4.04 -7.16
N THR A 110 -28.08 -3.63 -7.33
CA THR A 110 -28.59 -2.68 -8.31
C THR A 110 -28.19 -1.25 -7.95
N SER A 111 -27.62 -0.51 -8.91
CA SER A 111 -27.38 0.92 -8.75
C SER A 111 -28.69 1.70 -8.92
N SER A 112 -29.04 2.50 -7.91
CA SER A 112 -30.02 3.58 -8.10
C SER A 112 -29.73 4.72 -7.13
N SER A 113 -28.98 5.73 -7.58
CA SER A 113 -29.47 7.11 -7.62
C SER A 113 -28.43 8.01 -8.29
N SER A 114 -28.88 8.83 -9.23
CA SER A 114 -28.10 9.87 -9.90
C SER A 114 -27.83 11.03 -8.95
N SER A 115 -27.02 10.81 -7.91
CA SER A 115 -26.44 11.92 -7.15
C SER A 115 -25.16 12.35 -7.84
N THR A 116 -25.05 13.64 -8.16
CA THR A 116 -23.83 14.20 -8.75
C THR A 116 -22.77 14.28 -7.65
N LEU A 117 -21.86 13.29 -7.62
CA LEU A 117 -20.72 13.29 -6.71
C LEU A 117 -19.75 14.44 -7.05
N PRO A 118 -19.05 15.02 -6.06
CA PRO A 118 -18.02 16.01 -6.33
C PRO A 118 -16.89 15.42 -7.20
N SER A 119 -16.23 16.26 -7.98
CA SER A 119 -15.11 15.84 -8.85
C SER A 119 -13.87 15.38 -8.07
N SER A 120 -13.75 15.78 -6.80
CA SER A 120 -12.66 15.40 -5.90
C SER A 120 -13.08 15.56 -4.43
N TRP A 121 -12.65 14.64 -3.57
CA TRP A 121 -12.81 14.71 -2.12
C TRP A 121 -11.63 14.01 -1.44
N ASP A 122 -11.41 14.30 -0.15
CA ASP A 122 -10.35 13.70 0.66
C ASP A 122 -10.76 13.64 2.13
N ARG A 123 -11.12 12.45 2.61
CA ARG A 123 -11.59 12.23 3.99
C ARG A 123 -10.52 12.51 5.05
N ARG A 124 -9.24 12.57 4.68
CA ARG A 124 -8.16 12.94 5.60
C ARG A 124 -8.33 14.38 6.07
N LYS A 125 -8.75 15.27 5.18
CA LYS A 125 -9.01 16.68 5.49
C LYS A 125 -10.20 16.87 6.44
N GLU A 126 -11.03 15.83 6.58
CA GLU A 126 -12.19 15.81 7.49
C GLU A 126 -11.87 15.12 8.82
N GLY A 127 -10.63 14.63 9.01
CA GLY A 127 -10.25 13.89 10.22
C GLY A 127 -10.99 12.55 10.35
N LYS A 128 -11.32 11.90 9.23
CA LYS A 128 -12.05 10.61 9.17
C LYS A 128 -11.17 9.44 8.74
N VAL A 129 -9.85 9.60 8.81
CA VAL A 129 -8.86 8.61 8.40
C VAL A 129 -7.76 8.61 9.45
N ASN A 130 -7.46 7.44 10.01
CA ASN A 130 -6.43 7.32 11.04
C ASN A 130 -5.05 7.76 10.50
N PRO A 131 -4.13 8.18 11.37
CA PRO A 131 -2.74 8.39 11.01
C PRO A 131 -2.04 7.09 10.66
N VAL A 132 -0.84 7.25 10.14
CA VAL A 132 0.00 6.19 9.61
C VAL A 132 0.51 5.13 10.61
N ARG A 133 -0.05 3.89 10.59
CA ARG A 133 0.22 2.68 11.44
C ARG A 133 1.08 1.53 10.84
N ASN A 134 2.19 1.13 11.46
CA ASN A 134 3.02 0.02 10.96
C ASN A 134 2.40 -1.38 11.09
N GLN A 135 2.54 -2.25 10.08
CA GLN A 135 2.20 -3.68 10.22
C GLN A 135 3.23 -4.51 11.00
N GLY A 136 4.46 -4.02 11.17
CA GLY A 136 5.46 -4.69 12.00
C GLY A 136 5.86 -6.07 11.47
N GLN A 137 5.59 -7.11 12.25
CA GLN A 137 5.88 -8.52 11.91
C GLN A 137 4.66 -9.27 11.36
N MET A 138 3.53 -8.58 11.16
CA MET A 138 2.33 -9.21 10.62
C MET A 138 2.53 -9.54 9.14
N ASP A 139 2.14 -10.76 8.78
CA ASP A 139 2.23 -11.31 7.42
C ASP A 139 1.13 -10.79 6.49
N SER A 140 0.19 -10.00 7.01
CA SER A 140 -1.01 -9.51 6.33
C SER A 140 -1.33 -8.07 6.73
N ALA A 141 -1.65 -7.24 5.74
CA ALA A 141 -2.14 -5.86 5.96
C ALA A 141 -3.67 -5.81 6.13
N LEU A 142 -4.38 -6.89 5.80
CA LEU A 142 -5.85 -6.95 5.86
C LEU A 142 -6.42 -6.61 7.25
N PRO A 143 -6.00 -7.25 8.36
CA PRO A 143 -6.60 -6.96 9.67
C PRO A 143 -6.51 -5.48 10.06
N MET A 144 -5.42 -4.81 9.68
CA MET A 144 -5.26 -3.37 9.89
C MET A 144 -6.23 -2.56 9.04
N ASN A 145 -6.32 -2.85 7.73
CA ASN A 145 -7.24 -2.18 6.82
C ASN A 145 -8.70 -2.31 7.29
N ILE A 146 -9.07 -3.48 7.83
CA ILE A 146 -10.38 -3.73 8.44
C ILE A 146 -10.56 -2.86 9.69
N ALA A 147 -9.62 -2.88 10.64
CA ALA A 147 -9.69 -2.06 11.85
C ALA A 147 -9.84 -0.57 11.52
N ASP A 148 -9.07 -0.06 10.56
CA ASP A 148 -9.13 1.35 10.17
C ASP A 148 -10.40 1.69 9.37
N ALA A 149 -10.94 0.74 8.58
CA ALA A 149 -12.25 0.88 7.95
C ALA A 149 -13.38 0.93 8.99
N VAL A 150 -13.35 0.08 10.03
CA VAL A 150 -14.34 0.11 11.13
C VAL A 150 -14.26 1.43 11.90
N ALA A 151 -13.04 1.89 12.23
CA ALA A 151 -12.83 3.17 12.90
C ALA A 151 -13.39 4.35 12.09
N SER A 152 -13.05 4.40 10.80
CA SER A 152 -13.49 5.45 9.88
C SER A 152 -15.01 5.42 9.72
N TYR A 153 -15.60 4.24 9.54
CA TYR A 153 -17.04 4.05 9.44
C TYR A 153 -17.77 4.53 10.69
N SER A 154 -17.32 4.08 11.87
CA SER A 154 -17.90 4.45 13.16
C SER A 154 -17.82 5.97 13.38
N SER A 155 -16.70 6.60 13.03
CA SER A 155 -16.57 8.06 13.14
C SER A 155 -17.47 8.82 12.15
N ILE A 156 -17.73 8.26 10.97
CA ILE A 156 -18.61 8.88 9.95
C ILE A 156 -20.09 8.72 10.35
N TYR A 157 -20.52 7.52 10.76
CA TYR A 157 -21.93 7.18 10.90
C TYR A 157 -22.41 7.12 12.34
N ASN A 158 -21.61 6.58 13.24
CA ASN A 158 -21.95 6.46 14.66
C ASN A 158 -21.51 7.70 15.46
N GLN A 159 -20.88 8.68 14.79
CA GLN A 159 -20.40 9.94 15.39
C GLN A 159 -19.47 9.73 16.59
N THR A 160 -18.69 8.64 16.56
CA THR A 160 -17.65 8.37 17.54
C THR A 160 -16.38 9.16 17.23
N TYR A 161 -15.48 9.25 18.23
CA TYR A 161 -14.10 9.65 17.95
C TYR A 161 -13.46 8.67 16.97
N LEU A 162 -12.57 9.19 16.13
CA LEU A 162 -11.76 8.34 15.28
C LEU A 162 -10.70 7.65 16.13
N TYR A 163 -10.98 6.41 16.53
CA TYR A 163 -10.12 5.62 17.39
C TYR A 163 -9.11 4.80 16.57
N ALA A 164 -7.91 4.60 17.13
CA ALA A 164 -7.07 3.48 16.73
C ALA A 164 -7.63 2.19 17.36
N LEU A 165 -8.04 1.24 16.52
CA LEU A 165 -8.66 -0.01 16.96
C LEU A 165 -7.66 -1.17 16.97
N SER A 166 -7.95 -2.17 17.80
CA SER A 166 -7.13 -3.37 17.98
C SER A 166 -7.05 -4.19 16.70
N VAL A 167 -5.83 -4.35 16.17
CA VAL A 167 -5.56 -5.21 15.02
C VAL A 167 -5.58 -6.68 15.43
N ASP A 168 -5.04 -6.97 16.63
CA ASP A 168 -4.99 -8.31 17.19
C ASP A 168 -6.40 -8.88 17.43
N GLU A 169 -7.38 -8.03 17.78
CA GLU A 169 -8.77 -8.44 17.93
C GLU A 169 -9.37 -8.85 16.58
N VAL A 170 -9.06 -8.13 15.49
CA VAL A 170 -9.50 -8.52 14.15
C VAL A 170 -8.89 -9.87 13.75
N VAL A 171 -7.61 -10.09 14.04
CA VAL A 171 -6.91 -11.35 13.79
C VAL A 171 -7.53 -12.50 14.59
N ASP A 172 -7.74 -12.32 15.89
CA ASP A 172 -8.19 -13.39 16.77
C ASP A 172 -9.68 -13.71 16.65
N CYS A 173 -10.51 -12.71 16.32
CA CYS A 173 -11.96 -12.83 16.39
C CYS A 173 -12.66 -12.90 15.03
N CYS A 174 -12.18 -12.16 14.03
CA CYS A 174 -12.96 -11.89 12.82
C CYS A 174 -12.30 -12.22 11.48
N LEU A 175 -11.07 -12.74 11.48
CA LEU A 175 -10.43 -13.26 10.29
C LEU A 175 -10.48 -14.79 10.29
N PRO A 176 -11.51 -15.42 9.68
CA PRO A 176 -11.52 -16.86 9.52
C PRO A 176 -10.49 -17.31 8.48
N ASP A 177 -9.95 -18.51 8.69
CA ASP A 177 -9.25 -19.29 7.65
C ASP A 177 -10.24 -20.33 7.08
N PRO A 178 -10.59 -20.32 5.77
CA PRO A 178 -10.18 -19.37 4.73
C PRO A 178 -10.98 -18.05 4.77
N ILE A 179 -10.37 -16.95 4.33
CA ILE A 179 -10.98 -15.61 4.39
C ILE A 179 -12.05 -15.49 3.30
N GLU A 180 -13.32 -15.46 3.71
CA GLU A 180 -14.46 -15.14 2.86
C GLU A 180 -14.87 -13.67 3.09
N ASP A 181 -14.43 -12.80 2.19
CA ASP A 181 -14.00 -11.43 2.50
C ASP A 181 -15.06 -10.30 2.74
N PRO A 182 -16.40 -10.44 2.81
CA PRO A 182 -17.25 -9.42 3.43
C PRO A 182 -17.64 -9.78 4.88
N HIS A 183 -17.53 -11.07 5.26
CA HIS A 183 -17.97 -11.58 6.56
C HIS A 183 -17.16 -11.02 7.72
N VAL A 184 -15.99 -10.46 7.45
CA VAL A 184 -15.19 -9.79 8.48
C VAL A 184 -15.93 -8.60 9.10
N PHE A 185 -16.67 -7.81 8.31
CA PHE A 185 -17.47 -6.71 8.84
C PHE A 185 -18.74 -7.21 9.54
N ASP A 186 -19.34 -8.29 9.04
CA ASP A 186 -20.47 -8.97 9.71
C ASP A 186 -20.03 -9.53 11.07
N CYS A 187 -18.85 -10.14 11.15
CA CYS A 187 -18.28 -10.61 12.41
C CYS A 187 -18.02 -9.46 13.37
N VAL A 188 -17.43 -8.35 12.91
CA VAL A 188 -17.21 -7.18 13.76
C VAL A 188 -18.55 -6.65 14.30
N HIS A 189 -19.60 -6.66 13.49
CA HIS A 189 -20.95 -6.31 13.92
C HIS A 189 -21.48 -7.27 14.99
N ASP A 190 -21.39 -8.59 14.75
CA ASP A 190 -21.85 -9.64 15.66
C ASP A 190 -21.03 -9.69 16.96
N HIS A 191 -19.80 -9.18 16.95
CA HIS A 191 -18.92 -9.02 18.11
C HIS A 191 -19.16 -7.71 18.89
N ASP A 192 -20.23 -6.97 18.57
CA ASP A 192 -20.55 -5.65 19.13
C ASP A 192 -19.47 -4.56 18.88
N GLY A 193 -18.53 -4.82 17.96
CA GLY A 193 -17.46 -3.93 17.55
C GLY A 193 -16.05 -4.36 17.97
N LEU A 194 -15.13 -3.40 17.90
CA LEU A 194 -13.72 -3.53 18.23
C LEU A 194 -13.34 -2.55 19.34
N CYS A 195 -12.36 -2.93 20.15
CA CYS A 195 -11.81 -2.12 21.21
C CYS A 195 -10.58 -1.32 20.78
N LEU A 196 -10.09 -0.47 21.70
CA LEU A 196 -8.93 0.38 21.47
C LEU A 196 -7.67 -0.45 21.24
N ASP A 197 -6.80 0.06 20.36
CA ASP A 197 -5.47 -0.48 20.16
C ASP A 197 -4.71 -0.57 21.50
N GLY A 198 -4.04 -1.70 21.72
CA GLY A 198 -3.34 -2.02 22.97
C GLY A 198 -4.21 -2.36 24.19
N SER A 199 -5.54 -2.35 24.07
CA SER A 199 -6.45 -2.80 25.16
C SER A 199 -6.83 -4.28 25.04
N TYR A 200 -6.87 -4.80 23.81
CA TYR A 200 -7.10 -6.22 23.56
C TYR A 200 -5.86 -7.03 23.96
N HIS A 201 -6.07 -8.14 24.66
CA HIS A 201 -5.00 -9.06 25.03
C HIS A 201 -5.22 -10.36 24.27
N SER A 202 -4.34 -10.66 23.31
CA SER A 202 -4.45 -11.82 22.44
C SER A 202 -4.62 -13.13 23.21
N GLY A 203 -5.37 -14.05 22.62
CA GLY A 203 -5.54 -15.39 23.15
C GLY A 203 -4.24 -16.20 23.16
N SER A 204 -4.33 -17.44 23.64
CA SER A 204 -3.20 -18.38 23.67
C SER A 204 -2.68 -18.76 22.27
N ALA A 205 -3.42 -18.47 21.21
CA ALA A 205 -3.09 -18.73 19.81
C ALA A 205 -3.90 -17.80 18.87
N PRO A 206 -3.45 -17.57 17.62
CA PRO A 206 -4.23 -16.87 16.59
C PRO A 206 -5.59 -17.55 16.37
N ASN A 207 -6.59 -16.76 15.97
CA ASN A 207 -7.99 -17.21 15.75
C ASN A 207 -8.71 -17.70 17.02
N VAL A 208 -8.18 -17.38 18.21
CA VAL A 208 -8.84 -17.65 19.49
C VAL A 208 -9.24 -16.33 20.13
N CYS A 209 -10.48 -15.92 19.88
CA CYS A 209 -11.03 -14.67 20.38
C CYS A 209 -11.08 -14.60 21.93
N ASN A 210 -10.74 -13.44 22.48
CA ASN A 210 -10.76 -13.14 23.90
C ASN A 210 -11.72 -11.98 24.23
N ASN A 211 -13.03 -12.24 24.14
CA ASN A 211 -14.09 -11.24 24.30
C ASN A 211 -14.09 -10.53 25.68
N ALA A 212 -13.50 -11.15 26.70
CA ALA A 212 -13.44 -10.57 28.04
C ALA A 212 -12.27 -9.59 28.24
N SER A 213 -11.36 -9.47 27.26
CA SER A 213 -10.13 -8.70 27.42
C SER A 213 -10.33 -7.18 27.40
N CYS A 214 -11.35 -6.70 26.67
CA CYS A 214 -11.60 -5.28 26.49
C CYS A 214 -13.07 -4.99 26.14
N LYS A 215 -13.42 -3.70 26.12
CA LYS A 215 -14.75 -3.21 25.71
C LYS A 215 -14.67 -2.52 24.36
N ALA A 216 -15.58 -2.86 23.45
CA ALA A 216 -15.69 -2.21 22.16
C ALA A 216 -15.95 -0.69 22.28
N VAL A 217 -15.28 0.08 21.42
CA VAL A 217 -15.40 1.55 21.32
C VAL A 217 -15.89 2.04 19.96
N ALA A 218 -15.82 1.17 18.95
CA ALA A 218 -16.30 1.44 17.60
C ALA A 218 -16.84 0.15 16.98
N SER A 219 -17.87 0.28 16.15
CA SER A 219 -18.47 -0.85 15.44
C SER A 219 -18.86 -0.44 14.03
N CYS A 220 -19.15 -1.45 13.21
CA CYS A 220 -19.79 -1.28 11.92
C CYS A 220 -21.05 -2.13 11.82
N ASN A 221 -21.76 -1.99 10.71
CA ASN A 221 -22.86 -2.88 10.34
C ASN A 221 -22.33 -3.92 9.34
N VAL A 222 -23.19 -4.44 8.47
CA VAL A 222 -22.88 -5.53 7.55
C VAL A 222 -21.85 -5.18 6.48
N GLY A 223 -21.10 -6.18 6.02
CA GLY A 223 -20.17 -6.08 4.91
C GLY A 223 -20.85 -6.18 3.54
N LYS A 224 -20.35 -5.41 2.57
CA LYS A 224 -20.79 -5.50 1.17
C LYS A 224 -19.61 -5.46 0.21
N PHE A 225 -19.83 -6.06 -0.96
CA PHE A 225 -18.92 -5.91 -2.10
C PHE A 225 -19.30 -4.71 -2.96
N VAL A 226 -18.28 -4.05 -3.49
CA VAL A 226 -18.43 -3.25 -4.71
C VAL A 226 -18.63 -4.19 -5.90
N THR A 227 -19.41 -3.77 -6.90
CA THR A 227 -19.54 -4.55 -8.14
C THR A 227 -18.16 -4.71 -8.80
N GLN A 228 -17.72 -5.96 -8.97
CA GLN A 228 -16.40 -6.30 -9.49
C GLN A 228 -16.09 -5.59 -10.82
N GLY A 229 -14.93 -4.94 -10.87
CA GLY A 229 -14.43 -4.17 -12.02
C GLY A 229 -15.14 -2.84 -12.27
N ASN A 230 -16.15 -2.46 -11.48
CA ASN A 230 -16.92 -1.25 -11.69
C ASN A 230 -16.34 -0.06 -10.91
N GLU A 231 -15.45 0.70 -11.56
CA GLU A 231 -14.82 1.88 -10.96
C GLU A 231 -15.83 2.99 -10.61
N SER A 232 -17.00 3.04 -11.25
CA SER A 232 -18.07 3.99 -10.89
C SER A 232 -18.76 3.60 -9.59
N ALA A 233 -19.07 2.32 -9.42
CA ALA A 233 -19.60 1.80 -8.14
C ALA A 233 -18.58 1.94 -7.01
N LEU A 234 -17.28 1.75 -7.30
CA LEU A 234 -16.21 2.01 -6.34
C LEU A 234 -16.17 3.49 -5.94
N THR A 235 -16.24 4.40 -6.92
CA THR A 235 -16.27 5.85 -6.68
C THR A 235 -17.42 6.25 -5.75
N GLU A 236 -18.62 5.70 -5.97
CA GLU A 236 -19.79 5.92 -5.13
C GLU A 236 -19.60 5.36 -3.71
N ALA A 237 -19.14 4.11 -3.60
CA ALA A 237 -18.89 3.49 -2.30
C ALA A 237 -17.89 4.30 -1.46
N VAL A 238 -16.76 4.70 -2.05
CA VAL A 238 -15.72 5.49 -1.39
C VAL A 238 -16.19 6.87 -0.97
N TYR A 239 -17.13 7.46 -1.72
CA TYR A 239 -17.72 8.71 -1.30
C TYR A 239 -18.49 8.53 0.02
N PHE A 240 -19.24 7.44 0.19
CA PHE A 240 -20.09 7.25 1.35
C PHE A 240 -19.40 6.54 2.53
N THR A 241 -18.50 5.60 2.30
CA THR A 241 -18.02 4.68 3.33
C THR A 241 -16.57 4.26 3.07
N PRO A 242 -15.78 3.86 4.09
CA PRO A 242 -14.46 3.29 3.84
C PRO A 242 -14.58 2.01 3.03
N VAL A 243 -13.73 1.88 2.00
CA VAL A 243 -13.69 0.68 1.16
C VAL A 243 -12.31 0.09 1.27
N VAL A 244 -12.16 -1.17 1.68
CA VAL A 244 -10.91 -1.93 1.58
C VAL A 244 -10.84 -2.55 0.19
N VAL A 245 -9.72 -2.40 -0.51
CA VAL A 245 -9.55 -2.93 -1.87
C VAL A 245 -8.33 -3.83 -1.97
N ALA A 246 -8.31 -4.74 -2.94
CA ALA A 246 -7.10 -5.43 -3.37
C ALA A 246 -6.45 -4.69 -4.56
N ILE A 247 -5.12 -4.70 -4.65
CA ILE A 247 -4.40 -4.26 -5.85
C ILE A 247 -3.25 -5.21 -6.19
N ASP A 248 -2.85 -5.23 -7.47
CA ASP A 248 -1.56 -5.74 -7.87
C ASP A 248 -0.44 -4.72 -7.57
N ALA A 249 0.33 -5.01 -6.53
CA ALA A 249 1.51 -4.25 -6.14
C ALA A 249 2.81 -5.05 -6.29
N SER A 250 2.80 -6.10 -7.13
CA SER A 250 3.98 -6.93 -7.41
C SER A 250 5.02 -6.28 -8.33
N GLN A 251 4.72 -5.09 -8.87
CA GLN A 251 5.61 -4.40 -9.79
C GLN A 251 6.72 -3.65 -9.03
N PRO A 252 7.98 -3.70 -9.49
CA PRO A 252 9.06 -2.89 -8.92
C PRO A 252 8.79 -1.37 -8.97
N SER A 253 7.97 -0.92 -9.92
CA SER A 253 7.54 0.47 -10.01
C SER A 253 6.63 0.88 -8.84
N PHE A 254 5.82 -0.04 -8.31
CA PHE A 254 5.05 0.19 -7.09
C PHE A 254 6.01 0.34 -5.91
N GLN A 255 6.90 -0.63 -5.73
CA GLN A 255 7.91 -0.61 -4.66
C GLN A 255 8.71 0.69 -4.63
N LEU A 256 9.08 1.24 -5.78
CA LEU A 256 9.94 2.42 -5.91
C LEU A 256 9.15 3.75 -6.06
N TYR A 257 7.82 3.71 -5.98
CA TYR A 257 6.97 4.89 -6.12
C TYR A 257 7.29 5.96 -5.07
N VAL A 258 7.29 7.23 -5.49
CA VAL A 258 7.44 8.38 -4.57
C VAL A 258 6.36 9.45 -4.78
N SER A 259 5.89 9.69 -6.00
CA SER A 259 4.83 10.69 -6.24
C SER A 259 4.21 10.59 -7.63
N GLY A 260 3.12 11.33 -7.85
CA GLY A 260 2.41 11.38 -9.12
C GLY A 260 1.33 10.30 -9.22
N VAL A 261 0.76 10.11 -10.41
CA VAL A 261 -0.31 9.13 -10.64
C VAL A 261 0.30 7.81 -11.11
N TYR A 262 0.25 6.80 -10.26
CA TYR A 262 0.70 5.45 -10.55
C TYR A 262 -0.16 4.81 -11.64
N SER A 263 0.52 4.38 -12.70
CA SER A 263 -0.07 3.74 -13.87
C SER A 263 0.99 2.85 -14.52
N ASP A 264 1.03 1.57 -14.12
CA ASP A 264 1.92 0.58 -14.71
C ASP A 264 1.12 -0.36 -15.62
N PRO A 265 1.42 -0.44 -16.93
CA PRO A 265 0.72 -1.34 -17.83
C PRO A 265 0.92 -2.83 -17.51
N ASN A 266 1.90 -3.19 -16.69
CA ASN A 266 2.14 -4.57 -16.26
C ASN A 266 1.31 -4.97 -15.04
N CYS A 267 0.58 -4.04 -14.42
CA CYS A 267 -0.38 -4.36 -13.38
C CYS A 267 -1.48 -5.29 -13.91
N SER A 268 -1.78 -6.35 -13.17
CA SER A 268 -2.94 -7.18 -13.44
C SER A 268 -4.24 -6.49 -12.99
N SER A 269 -5.25 -6.49 -13.86
CA SER A 269 -6.61 -6.05 -13.51
C SER A 269 -7.51 -7.18 -12.99
N THR A 270 -7.01 -8.41 -12.96
CA THR A 270 -7.78 -9.61 -12.62
C THR A 270 -7.20 -10.38 -11.45
N LEU A 271 -6.09 -9.91 -10.87
CA LEU A 271 -5.53 -10.51 -9.67
C LEU A 271 -6.59 -10.44 -8.57
N ARG A 272 -6.91 -11.59 -8.01
CA ARG A 272 -7.83 -11.73 -6.88
C ARG A 272 -7.04 -12.03 -5.62
N CYS A 273 -7.49 -11.48 -4.50
CA CYS A 273 -7.02 -11.92 -3.19
C CYS A 273 -7.73 -13.25 -2.86
N PHE A 274 -7.11 -14.37 -3.22
CA PHE A 274 -7.57 -15.70 -2.82
C PHE A 274 -6.92 -16.07 -1.48
N PHE A 275 -7.73 -16.13 -0.43
CA PHE A 275 -7.30 -16.46 0.93
C PHE A 275 -7.74 -17.88 1.32
N GLY A 276 -7.27 -18.89 0.60
CA GLY A 276 -7.63 -20.28 0.83
C GLY A 276 -6.44 -21.20 1.13
N GLY A 277 -6.44 -21.79 2.32
CA GLY A 277 -6.10 -23.20 2.58
C GLY A 277 -4.62 -23.63 2.54
N ASP A 278 -4.15 -24.08 3.70
CA ASP A 278 -2.92 -24.81 4.01
C ASP A 278 -1.57 -24.12 3.78
N ARG A 279 -0.99 -23.74 4.93
CA ARG A 279 0.37 -23.23 5.18
C ARG A 279 0.58 -21.82 4.64
N VAL A 280 0.85 -20.89 5.55
CA VAL A 280 1.63 -19.65 5.38
C VAL A 280 2.16 -19.51 3.96
N LEU A 281 1.33 -18.97 3.10
CA LEU A 281 1.70 -18.74 1.73
C LEU A 281 1.76 -17.25 1.60
N ASP A 282 2.99 -16.73 1.78
CA ASP A 282 3.56 -15.53 1.18
C ASP A 282 2.59 -14.88 0.21
N MET A 283 1.55 -14.29 0.76
CA MET A 283 0.90 -13.17 0.22
C MET A 283 1.65 -12.10 0.96
N GLN A 284 2.75 -11.64 0.33
CA GLN A 284 3.16 -10.27 0.53
C GLN A 284 1.99 -9.45 0.03
N GLU A 285 0.98 -9.40 0.89
CA GLU A 285 -0.25 -8.67 0.79
C GLU A 285 0.16 -7.22 0.76
N HIS A 286 0.50 -6.76 -0.42
CA HIS A 286 0.26 -5.38 -0.77
C HIS A 286 -1.22 -5.29 -1.12
N ILE A 287 -2.08 -5.73 -0.19
CA ILE A 287 -3.51 -5.52 -0.29
C ILE A 287 -3.68 -4.03 -0.43
N GLY A 288 -4.52 -3.71 -1.40
CA GLY A 288 -4.83 -2.36 -1.77
C GLY A 288 -5.22 -1.56 -0.54
N LYS A 289 -4.80 -0.31 -0.64
CA LYS A 289 -5.37 0.82 0.06
C LYS A 289 -6.83 0.53 0.45
N THR A 290 -7.18 0.72 1.71
CA THR A 290 -8.49 1.30 1.96
C THR A 290 -8.61 2.51 1.03
N MET A 291 -9.64 2.71 0.23
CA MET A 291 -9.82 3.91 -0.61
C MET A 291 -10.12 5.17 0.24
N PHE A 292 -9.67 5.18 1.50
CA PHE A 292 -9.28 6.36 2.27
C PHE A 292 -7.76 6.51 2.52
N ALA A 293 -6.98 5.62 1.90
CA ALA A 293 -5.56 5.41 1.77
C ALA A 293 -4.74 5.32 3.07
N GLN A 294 -3.97 4.24 3.23
CA GLN A 294 -3.10 4.01 4.39
C GLN A 294 -2.01 2.96 4.04
N ILE A 295 -0.71 3.34 3.96
CA ILE A 295 0.45 2.42 3.97
C ILE A 295 1.58 3.06 4.81
N TYR A 296 2.17 2.33 5.77
CA TYR A 296 2.63 2.92 7.03
C TYR A 296 3.94 2.35 7.69
N LYS A 297 4.69 3.16 8.52
CA LYS A 297 6.18 3.13 8.82
C LYS A 297 6.65 2.42 10.12
N SER A 298 7.88 1.88 10.14
CA SER A 298 8.65 1.39 11.32
C SER A 298 9.41 2.39 12.22
N ASN A 299 9.41 2.10 13.53
CA ASN A 299 10.51 2.35 14.47
C ASN A 299 10.96 1.01 15.08
N VAL A 300 12.04 0.40 14.58
CA VAL A 300 12.75 -0.68 15.29
C VAL A 300 14.24 -0.34 15.33
N THR A 301 14.72 -0.06 16.54
CA THR A 301 16.15 -0.07 16.87
C THR A 301 16.71 -1.46 16.60
N ALA A 302 17.73 -1.53 15.74
CA ALA A 302 18.46 -2.74 15.41
C ALA A 302 18.86 -3.51 16.69
N ASN A 303 18.34 -4.73 16.85
CA ASN A 303 18.98 -5.85 17.52
C ASN A 303 18.11 -7.12 17.45
N SER A 304 18.17 -7.84 16.34
CA SER A 304 18.13 -9.32 16.34
C SER A 304 18.32 -9.84 14.93
N SER A 305 19.40 -10.59 14.75
CA SER A 305 19.71 -11.43 13.61
C SER A 305 18.62 -12.47 13.34
N LYS A 306 17.81 -12.26 12.31
CA LYS A 306 17.01 -13.27 11.59
C LYS A 306 16.77 -12.80 10.15
N SER A 307 16.83 -13.74 9.22
CA SER A 307 16.86 -13.60 7.75
C SER A 307 16.11 -12.39 7.20
N GLN A 308 16.86 -11.49 6.57
CA GLN A 308 16.40 -10.25 5.96
C GLN A 308 15.70 -10.49 4.60
N GLU A 309 14.92 -11.55 4.46
CA GLU A 309 14.18 -11.88 3.23
C GLU A 309 12.68 -11.50 3.29
N ASP A 310 12.18 -11.02 4.42
CA ASP A 310 10.77 -10.70 4.58
C ASP A 310 10.51 -9.21 4.29
N LEU A 311 9.78 -8.95 3.21
CA LEU A 311 9.36 -7.62 2.78
C LEU A 311 8.34 -7.08 3.80
N LYS A 312 8.76 -6.10 4.61
CA LYS A 312 7.91 -5.39 5.57
C LYS A 312 7.51 -4.04 4.99
N VAL A 313 6.21 -3.75 5.05
CA VAL A 313 5.49 -2.72 4.27
C VAL A 313 5.97 -1.27 4.48
N CYS A 314 5.59 -0.46 3.50
CA CYS A 314 6.04 0.89 3.13
C CYS A 314 5.58 2.02 4.06
N GLY A 315 6.50 2.77 4.67
CA GLY A 315 6.17 3.82 5.65
C GLY A 315 5.58 5.13 5.15
N GLU A 316 5.39 6.13 6.04
CA GLU A 316 5.29 7.55 5.64
C GLU A 316 6.44 7.95 4.70
N GLU A 317 7.61 7.30 4.86
CA GLU A 317 8.78 7.49 4.02
C GLU A 317 8.61 6.98 2.58
N TRP A 318 7.57 6.20 2.33
CA TRP A 318 7.26 5.65 1.01
C TRP A 318 6.09 6.41 0.37
N GLY A 319 6.16 6.58 -0.96
CA GLY A 319 5.15 7.33 -1.68
C GLY A 319 5.02 8.76 -1.17
N GLU A 320 3.78 9.25 -1.15
CA GLU A 320 3.42 10.61 -0.74
C GLU A 320 2.95 10.59 0.72
N ASN A 321 3.88 10.47 1.68
CA ASN A 321 3.60 10.31 3.11
C ASN A 321 2.87 9.00 3.46
N GLY A 322 3.23 7.89 2.81
CA GLY A 322 2.54 6.60 2.95
C GLY A 322 1.34 6.43 2.01
N TYR A 323 1.09 7.44 1.17
CA TYR A 323 0.00 7.45 0.21
C TYR A 323 0.52 7.23 -1.20
N ILE A 324 -0.39 6.86 -2.07
CA ILE A 324 -0.14 6.73 -3.50
C ILE A 324 -1.41 7.13 -4.23
N ASN A 325 -1.27 7.77 -5.37
CA ASN A 325 -2.37 8.05 -6.28
C ASN A 325 -2.34 6.99 -7.40
N ILE A 326 -3.43 6.24 -7.61
CA ILE A 326 -3.53 5.25 -8.70
C ILE A 326 -4.46 5.82 -9.77
N ALA A 327 -4.15 5.58 -11.05
CA ALA A 327 -4.98 5.98 -12.16
C ALA A 327 -6.40 5.39 -12.04
N ARG A 328 -7.40 6.27 -12.04
CA ARG A 328 -8.83 5.93 -12.02
C ARG A 328 -9.44 6.05 -13.41
N ASN A 329 -10.45 5.25 -13.69
CA ASN A 329 -11.10 5.08 -15.00
C ASN A 329 -10.08 4.68 -16.07
N HIS A 330 -9.13 3.84 -15.68
CA HIS A 330 -8.00 3.43 -16.50
C HIS A 330 -7.95 1.91 -16.59
N ASN A 331 -9.07 1.34 -17.06
CA ASN A 331 -9.26 -0.09 -17.26
C ASN A 331 -9.02 -0.90 -15.97
N ASN A 332 -9.60 -0.47 -14.85
CA ASN A 332 -9.43 -1.11 -13.54
C ASN A 332 -7.94 -1.32 -13.20
N MET A 333 -7.17 -0.22 -13.23
CA MET A 333 -5.72 -0.22 -13.03
C MET A 333 -5.35 -1.00 -11.76
N CYS A 334 -4.47 -2.00 -11.93
CA CYS A 334 -4.03 -2.90 -10.86
C CYS A 334 -5.15 -3.63 -10.12
N GLY A 335 -6.35 -3.75 -10.71
CA GLY A 335 -7.45 -4.49 -10.11
C GLY A 335 -8.12 -3.76 -8.95
N ILE A 336 -7.97 -2.43 -8.84
CA ILE A 336 -8.45 -1.63 -7.71
C ILE A 336 -9.96 -1.76 -7.42
N ALA A 337 -10.76 -2.13 -8.42
CA ALA A 337 -12.19 -2.41 -8.28
C ALA A 337 -12.53 -3.90 -8.38
N THR A 338 -11.55 -4.81 -8.40
CA THR A 338 -11.76 -6.26 -8.59
C THR A 338 -12.30 -6.91 -7.33
N ASP A 339 -11.64 -6.71 -6.21
CA ASP A 339 -12.03 -7.19 -4.88
C ASP A 339 -12.03 -5.97 -3.95
N ALA A 340 -13.22 -5.41 -3.76
CA ALA A 340 -13.43 -4.23 -2.94
C ALA A 340 -14.63 -4.44 -2.02
N ILE A 341 -14.41 -4.26 -0.72
CA ILE A 341 -15.35 -4.56 0.37
C ILE A 341 -15.51 -3.33 1.25
N TYR A 342 -16.69 -3.17 1.86
CA TYR A 342 -16.96 -2.04 2.74
C TYR A 342 -18.05 -2.35 3.77
N PRO A 343 -18.00 -1.73 4.96
CA PRO A 343 -19.11 -1.73 5.90
C PRO A 343 -20.26 -0.84 5.41
N SER A 344 -21.50 -1.32 5.53
CA SER A 344 -22.72 -0.72 5.01
C SER A 344 -23.78 -0.54 6.11
N ASN A 345 -24.38 0.65 6.20
CA ASN A 345 -25.49 0.91 7.14
C ASN A 345 -26.80 0.16 6.81
N LYS A 346 -26.91 -0.40 5.61
CA LYS A 346 -28.12 -1.02 5.06
C LYS A 346 -27.89 -2.45 4.68
#